data_AF-A0A285MZ35-F1
#
_entry.id   AF-A0A285MZ35-F1
#
_cell.length_a   1.000
_cell.length_b   1.000
_cell.length_c   1.000
_cell.angle_alpha   90.00
_cell.angle_beta   90.00
_cell.angle_gamma   90.00
#
_symmetry.space_group_name_H-M   'P 1'
#
loop_
_entity.id
_entity.type
_entity.pdbx_description
1 polymer ?
#
loop_
_entity_poly.entity_id
_entity_poly.type
_entity_poly.pdbx_seq_one_letter_code
_entity_poly.pdbx_strand_id
1 'polypeptide(L)'
;MKLFRTPAAVLLFALTLVLSACSNGEEAAEKSTSTAEAADTNSTKTLPSDLSEAVAADNPFFPDRLTRDAVAEKEILAEQSLDQSQTADNLEVTLEGIQYTKLTPASSYASSFTGFQDPNKIVAATAKLKVKNASEQAIPLSELGAFLETSTYRILNHNILEADTGEIDPGKTATKYVVFLMDQKDFKKEDTFSLRISSVLDEEEKDLLAADLTFDLPAN
;
A
#
# COMPACT_ATOMS: atom_id res chain seq x y z
N MET A 1 -15.32 56.01 9.48
CA MET A 1 -15.63 56.91 8.35
C MET A 1 -15.02 56.30 7.09
N LYS A 2 -15.86 56.00 6.08
CA LYS A 2 -15.59 55.58 4.68
C LYS A 2 -14.87 54.22 4.49
N LEU A 3 -15.54 53.08 4.19
CA LEU A 3 -16.35 52.64 3.03
C LEU A 3 -15.61 52.58 1.69
N PHE A 4 -15.50 51.36 1.12
CA PHE A 4 -15.67 50.91 -0.30
C PHE A 4 -15.32 49.39 -0.28
N ARG A 5 -16.16 48.35 -0.46
CA ARG A 5 -17.22 47.99 -1.45
C ARG A 5 -16.68 48.17 -2.88
N THR A 6 -16.48 47.13 -3.72
CA THR A 6 -17.42 46.21 -4.44
C THR A 6 -16.60 45.40 -5.50
N PRO A 7 -17.15 44.53 -6.40
CA PRO A 7 -17.83 43.24 -6.20
C PRO A 7 -17.36 42.13 -7.20
N ALA A 8 -18.12 41.03 -7.20
CA ALA A 8 -18.02 39.76 -7.93
C ALA A 8 -18.06 39.77 -9.48
N ALA A 9 -17.54 38.67 -10.05
CA ALA A 9 -17.96 38.03 -11.31
C ALA A 9 -17.48 36.56 -11.24
N VAL A 10 -18.27 35.56 -10.86
CA VAL A 10 -19.29 34.82 -11.64
C VAL A 10 -18.93 34.69 -13.11
N LEU A 11 -18.38 33.53 -13.50
CA LEU A 11 -18.54 33.01 -14.86
C LEU A 11 -18.74 31.48 -14.79
N LEU A 12 -20.01 31.10 -14.90
CA LEU A 12 -20.50 29.75 -15.09
C LEU A 12 -20.55 29.49 -16.61
N PHE A 13 -19.82 28.49 -17.13
CA PHE A 13 -20.00 28.04 -18.50
C PHE A 13 -20.47 26.58 -18.50
N ALA A 14 -21.78 26.42 -18.60
CA ALA A 14 -22.41 25.17 -18.99
C ALA A 14 -22.40 25.10 -20.52
N LEU A 15 -21.81 24.06 -21.08
CA LEU A 15 -21.92 23.76 -22.51
C LEU A 15 -22.50 22.34 -22.66
N THR A 16 -23.83 22.27 -22.69
CA THR A 16 -24.57 21.12 -23.21
C THR A 16 -24.73 21.29 -24.71
N LEU A 17 -24.28 20.30 -25.49
CA LEU A 17 -24.68 20.15 -26.90
C LEU A 17 -25.31 18.77 -27.09
N VAL A 18 -26.52 18.79 -27.65
CA VAL A 18 -27.43 17.68 -27.85
C VAL A 18 -27.57 17.41 -29.35
N LEU A 19 -27.54 16.12 -29.70
CA LEU A 19 -28.08 15.42 -30.88
C LEU A 19 -27.65 15.86 -32.30
N SER A 20 -27.17 14.89 -33.07
CA SER A 20 -27.67 14.65 -34.43
C SER A 20 -27.53 13.17 -34.81
N ALA A 21 -28.68 12.59 -35.13
CA ALA A 21 -28.88 11.30 -35.78
C ALA A 21 -29.07 11.51 -37.29
N CYS A 22 -28.77 10.45 -38.07
CA CYS A 22 -29.15 10.11 -39.46
C CYS A 22 -27.95 9.40 -40.11
N SER A 23 -28.04 8.37 -40.95
CA SER A 23 -29.10 7.46 -41.41
C SER A 23 -28.42 6.56 -42.46
N ASN A 24 -28.52 5.24 -42.29
CA ASN A 24 -28.57 4.11 -43.23
C ASN A 24 -27.69 3.98 -44.51
N GLY A 25 -27.24 2.74 -44.70
CA GLY A 25 -26.88 2.08 -45.97
C GLY A 25 -25.96 0.86 -45.69
N GLU A 26 -26.48 -0.34 -45.39
CA GLU A 26 -26.78 -1.45 -46.33
C GLU A 26 -25.51 -2.27 -46.68
N GLU A 27 -25.42 -3.60 -46.77
CA GLU A 27 -26.11 -4.83 -46.31
C GLU A 27 -25.16 -5.99 -46.71
N ALA A 28 -25.08 -7.07 -45.89
CA ALA A 28 -24.74 -8.47 -46.22
C ALA A 28 -24.13 -9.14 -44.97
N ALA A 29 -24.83 -9.82 -44.07
CA ALA A 29 -25.67 -11.03 -44.19
C ALA A 29 -24.89 -12.33 -44.50
N GLU A 30 -24.63 -13.11 -43.44
CA GLU A 30 -24.83 -14.58 -43.32
C GLU A 30 -24.62 -14.91 -41.82
N LYS A 31 -25.66 -14.96 -40.97
CA LYS A 31 -26.66 -16.02 -40.71
C LYS A 31 -26.06 -17.41 -40.47
N SER A 32 -25.99 -17.78 -39.20
CA SER A 32 -26.46 -19.09 -38.74
C SER A 32 -27.07 -18.93 -37.34
N THR A 33 -28.38 -19.13 -37.28
CA THR A 33 -29.22 -19.10 -36.09
C THR A 33 -29.71 -20.52 -35.85
N SER A 34 -29.65 -20.99 -34.61
CA SER A 34 -30.64 -21.92 -34.06
C SER A 34 -30.97 -21.52 -32.62
N THR A 35 -31.98 -20.65 -32.52
CA THR A 35 -33.13 -20.56 -31.58
C THR A 35 -33.48 -21.89 -30.89
N ALA A 36 -34.06 -22.03 -29.68
CA ALA A 36 -34.60 -21.23 -28.56
C ALA A 36 -34.60 -22.21 -27.34
N GLU A 37 -34.81 -21.85 -26.07
CA GLU A 37 -36.06 -21.31 -25.51
C GLU A 37 -35.87 -20.97 -24.02
N ALA A 38 -36.69 -20.03 -23.57
CA ALA A 38 -36.59 -19.29 -22.32
C ALA A 38 -37.01 -20.09 -21.07
N ALA A 39 -36.39 -19.75 -19.94
CA ALA A 39 -37.07 -19.73 -18.64
C ALA A 39 -36.49 -18.61 -17.78
N ASP A 40 -37.37 -17.67 -17.50
CA ASP A 40 -37.38 -16.67 -16.44
C ASP A 40 -36.75 -17.15 -15.12
N THR A 41 -35.81 -16.36 -14.58
CA THR A 41 -35.77 -16.07 -13.15
C THR A 41 -34.82 -14.92 -12.88
N ASN A 42 -35.44 -13.76 -12.67
CA ASN A 42 -34.90 -12.63 -11.93
C ASN A 42 -34.19 -13.09 -10.64
N SER A 43 -32.90 -12.80 -10.53
CA SER A 43 -32.18 -12.78 -9.25
C SER A 43 -31.05 -11.77 -9.33
N THR A 44 -31.44 -10.50 -9.16
CA THR A 44 -30.58 -9.46 -8.60
C THR A 44 -30.08 -9.96 -7.24
N LYS A 45 -28.98 -10.70 -7.23
CA LYS A 45 -28.25 -11.01 -6.00
C LYS A 45 -27.46 -9.77 -5.63
N THR A 46 -28.13 -8.86 -4.93
CA THR A 46 -27.51 -7.84 -4.09
C THR A 46 -26.37 -8.52 -3.33
N LEU A 47 -25.14 -8.10 -3.61
CA LEU A 47 -23.97 -8.45 -2.81
C LEU A 47 -24.23 -7.89 -1.40
N PRO A 48 -24.30 -8.72 -0.35
CA PRO A 48 -24.34 -8.20 1.00
C PRO A 48 -23.03 -7.44 1.25
N SER A 49 -23.18 -6.16 1.58
CA SER A 49 -22.12 -5.19 1.90
C SER A 49 -21.45 -5.43 3.25
N ASP A 50 -21.54 -6.64 3.79
CA ASP A 50 -20.98 -7.03 5.08
C ASP A 50 -20.04 -8.23 4.87
N LEU A 51 -18.82 -7.93 4.44
CA LEU A 51 -17.66 -8.82 4.55
C LEU A 51 -16.49 -8.14 5.28
N SER A 52 -16.72 -7.00 5.93
CA SER A 52 -15.67 -6.28 6.66
C SER A 52 -15.39 -6.84 8.06
N GLU A 53 -16.18 -7.77 8.59
CA GLU A 53 -15.93 -8.33 9.92
C GLU A 53 -16.36 -9.80 10.01
N ALA A 54 -15.48 -10.74 9.59
CA ALA A 54 -15.38 -12.10 10.14
C ALA A 54 -14.33 -12.99 9.43
N VAL A 55 -13.04 -12.62 9.44
CA VAL A 55 -11.90 -13.56 9.51
C VAL A 55 -10.65 -12.80 10.02
N ALA A 56 -10.57 -12.48 11.31
CA ALA A 56 -9.40 -11.77 11.87
C ALA A 56 -8.98 -12.25 13.26
N ALA A 57 -9.18 -13.53 13.53
CA ALA A 57 -8.52 -14.21 14.65
C ALA A 57 -7.84 -15.45 14.05
N ASP A 58 -6.51 -15.52 14.21
CA ASP A 58 -5.59 -16.63 13.87
C ASP A 58 -4.56 -16.37 12.75
N ASN A 59 -4.47 -15.18 12.15
CA ASN A 59 -3.31 -14.84 11.32
C ASN A 59 -2.19 -14.23 12.19
N PRO A 60 -1.05 -14.93 12.43
CA PRO A 60 0.05 -14.40 13.22
C PRO A 60 0.90 -13.37 12.46
N PHE A 61 0.71 -13.21 11.15
CA PHE A 61 1.52 -12.31 10.33
C PHE A 61 0.98 -10.88 10.32
N PHE A 62 1.89 -9.91 10.31
CA PHE A 62 1.58 -8.54 9.97
C PHE A 62 0.97 -8.47 8.56
N PRO A 63 -0.11 -7.68 8.36
CA PRO A 63 -0.74 -7.48 7.07
C PRO A 63 0.24 -7.05 5.98
N ASP A 64 0.22 -7.80 4.87
CA ASP A 64 0.93 -7.48 3.64
C ASP A 64 0.28 -8.20 2.46
N ARG A 65 0.76 -7.89 1.26
CA ARG A 65 0.28 -8.50 0.02
C ARG A 65 0.92 -9.84 -0.28
N LEU A 66 1.97 -10.23 0.43
CA LEU A 66 2.60 -11.53 0.24
C LEU A 66 1.60 -12.64 0.58
N THR A 67 0.89 -12.49 1.70
CA THR A 67 -0.13 -13.43 2.16
C THR A 67 -1.51 -13.11 1.58
N ARG A 68 -1.93 -11.84 1.55
CA ARG A 68 -3.26 -11.42 1.04
C ARG A 68 -3.48 -11.83 -0.42
N ASP A 69 -2.47 -11.64 -1.27
CA ASP A 69 -2.57 -11.90 -2.72
C ASP A 69 -2.02 -13.31 -3.07
N ALA A 70 -1.77 -14.17 -2.07
CA ALA A 70 -1.21 -15.52 -2.22
C ALA A 70 0.08 -15.57 -3.08
N VAL A 71 0.95 -14.55 -2.91
CA VAL A 71 2.23 -14.44 -3.63
C VAL A 71 3.24 -15.43 -3.06
N ALA A 72 3.25 -15.61 -1.74
CA ALA A 72 4.14 -16.52 -1.05
C ALA A 72 3.54 -16.99 0.27
N GLU A 73 3.89 -18.22 0.65
CA GLU A 73 3.67 -18.72 2.02
C GLU A 73 4.74 -18.16 2.95
N LYS A 74 4.37 -17.95 4.22
CA LYS A 74 5.24 -17.38 5.25
C LYS A 74 5.48 -18.35 6.41
N GLU A 75 6.70 -18.29 6.96
CA GLU A 75 7.11 -18.97 8.18
C GLU A 75 7.82 -17.94 9.08
N ILE A 76 7.35 -17.70 10.32
CA ILE A 76 7.99 -16.74 11.24
C ILE A 76 9.38 -17.26 11.60
N LEU A 77 10.39 -16.41 11.42
CA LEU A 77 11.77 -16.61 11.89
C LEU A 77 11.99 -15.91 13.22
N ALA A 78 11.56 -14.66 13.31
CA ALA A 78 11.65 -13.82 14.50
C ALA A 78 10.57 -12.75 14.48
N GLU A 79 10.14 -12.33 15.67
CA GLU A 79 9.24 -11.20 15.87
C GLU A 79 9.74 -10.39 17.06
N GLN A 80 9.67 -9.06 16.94
CA GLN A 80 10.06 -8.15 17.99
C GLN A 80 8.97 -7.09 18.15
N SER A 81 8.44 -6.95 19.36
CA SER A 81 7.58 -5.84 19.75
C SER A 81 8.46 -4.66 20.20
N LEU A 82 8.14 -3.47 19.70
CA LEU A 82 8.91 -2.25 19.92
C LEU A 82 7.95 -1.12 20.31
N ASP A 83 8.50 -0.05 20.87
CA ASP A 83 7.76 1.20 21.15
C ASP A 83 8.75 2.37 21.06
N GLN A 84 9.35 2.50 19.87
CA GLN A 84 10.31 3.55 19.59
C GLN A 84 9.63 4.64 18.76
N SER A 85 9.64 5.88 19.24
CA SER A 85 9.06 7.02 18.51
C SER A 85 10.14 8.01 18.10
N GLN A 86 10.01 8.50 16.88
CA GLN A 86 10.78 9.61 16.33
C GLN A 86 9.82 10.71 15.87
N THR A 87 10.24 11.97 15.99
CA THR A 87 9.42 13.14 15.62
C THR A 87 10.21 14.05 14.69
N ALA A 88 9.57 14.49 13.62
CA ALA A 88 10.06 15.53 12.72
C ALA A 88 8.96 16.58 12.52
N ASP A 89 9.15 17.78 13.06
CA ASP A 89 8.21 18.91 13.00
C ASP A 89 6.73 18.50 13.18
N ASN A 90 6.02 18.31 12.06
CA ASN A 90 4.60 18.00 11.99
C ASN A 90 4.29 16.51 11.76
N LEU A 91 5.24 15.62 12.05
CA LEU A 91 5.15 14.18 11.86
C LEU A 91 5.70 13.45 13.08
N GLU A 92 4.97 12.44 13.54
CA GLU A 92 5.44 11.49 14.55
C GLU A 92 5.32 10.07 13.99
N VAL A 93 6.42 9.32 14.03
CA VAL A 93 6.48 7.94 13.57
C VAL A 93 6.91 7.05 14.72
N THR A 94 6.07 6.07 15.05
CA THR A 94 6.36 5.04 16.05
C THR A 94 6.58 3.70 15.37
N LEU A 95 7.72 3.06 15.63
CA LEU A 95 7.97 1.67 15.28
C LEU A 95 7.41 0.78 16.41
N GLU A 96 6.30 0.11 16.12
CA GLU A 96 5.59 -0.76 17.08
C GLU A 96 6.11 -2.21 17.05
N GLY A 97 6.81 -2.60 16.00
CA GLY A 97 7.42 -3.93 15.90
C GLY A 97 7.89 -4.30 14.52
N ILE A 98 8.58 -5.43 14.42
CA ILE A 98 9.04 -6.00 13.16
C ILE A 98 8.92 -7.52 13.18
N GLN A 99 8.51 -8.08 12.06
CA GLN A 99 8.48 -9.53 11.82
C GLN A 99 9.45 -9.89 10.70
N TYR A 100 10.27 -10.91 10.95
CA TYR A 100 11.09 -11.56 9.94
C TYR A 100 10.47 -12.91 9.59
N THR A 101 10.17 -13.11 8.31
CA THR A 101 9.48 -14.31 7.83
C THR A 101 10.24 -14.91 6.66
N LYS A 102 10.44 -16.23 6.67
CA LYS A 102 10.92 -16.95 5.49
C LYS A 102 9.78 -17.07 4.49
N LEU A 103 10.09 -16.84 3.23
CA LEU A 103 9.13 -16.94 2.14
C LEU A 103 9.30 -18.25 1.37
N THR A 104 8.17 -18.83 0.97
CA THR A 104 8.11 -19.84 -0.09
C THR A 104 7.21 -19.29 -1.21
N PRO A 105 7.77 -18.75 -2.30
CA PRO A 105 6.99 -18.20 -3.40
C PRO A 105 6.01 -19.23 -3.99
N ALA A 106 4.79 -18.79 -4.28
CA ALA A 106 3.85 -19.60 -5.04
C ALA A 106 4.35 -19.80 -6.47
N SER A 107 4.04 -20.95 -7.08
CA SER A 107 4.57 -21.31 -8.41
C SER A 107 4.21 -20.29 -9.50
N SER A 108 3.05 -19.63 -9.38
CA SER A 108 2.61 -18.56 -10.30
C SER A 108 3.44 -17.28 -10.20
N TYR A 109 4.13 -17.07 -9.09
CA TYR A 109 4.95 -15.88 -8.83
C TYR A 109 6.45 -16.17 -8.86
N ALA A 110 6.87 -17.40 -9.14
CA ALA A 110 8.28 -17.80 -9.11
C ALA A 110 9.19 -16.91 -9.98
N SER A 111 8.70 -16.45 -11.14
CA SER A 111 9.45 -15.54 -12.02
C SER A 111 9.69 -14.16 -11.42
N SER A 112 8.89 -13.73 -10.45
CA SER A 112 9.07 -12.44 -9.76
C SER A 112 10.20 -12.46 -8.74
N PHE A 113 10.72 -13.64 -8.40
CA PHE A 113 11.77 -13.82 -7.38
C PHE A 113 13.12 -14.25 -7.97
N THR A 114 13.32 -14.14 -9.29
CA THR A 114 14.59 -14.51 -9.95
C THR A 114 15.75 -13.58 -9.64
N GLY A 115 15.49 -12.44 -8.99
CA GLY A 115 16.53 -11.50 -8.53
C GLY A 115 17.27 -11.96 -7.27
N PHE A 116 16.77 -12.99 -6.58
CA PHE A 116 17.40 -13.56 -5.38
C PHE A 116 18.34 -14.71 -5.75
N GLN A 117 19.36 -14.96 -4.94
CA GLN A 117 20.35 -16.02 -5.20
C GLN A 117 19.71 -17.41 -5.18
N ASP A 118 18.70 -17.61 -4.34
CA ASP A 118 17.89 -18.82 -4.28
C ASP A 118 16.44 -18.43 -3.94
N PRO A 119 15.47 -18.70 -4.84
CA PRO A 119 14.08 -18.28 -4.64
C PRO A 119 13.40 -18.95 -3.44
N ASN A 120 13.98 -20.03 -2.89
CA ASN A 120 13.47 -20.69 -1.68
C ASN A 120 14.15 -20.21 -0.39
N LYS A 121 15.07 -19.25 -0.48
CA LYS A 121 15.83 -18.70 0.64
C LYS A 121 15.69 -17.18 0.71
N ILE A 122 14.45 -16.73 0.75
CA ILE A 122 14.11 -15.30 0.85
C ILE A 122 13.52 -15.03 2.22
N VAL A 123 13.89 -13.91 2.81
CA VAL A 123 13.33 -13.39 4.05
C VAL A 123 12.60 -12.09 3.75
N ALA A 124 11.36 -11.98 4.22
CA ALA A 124 10.65 -10.72 4.30
C ALA A 124 10.76 -10.15 5.71
N ALA A 125 11.25 -8.91 5.82
CA ALA A 125 11.12 -8.10 7.02
C ALA A 125 9.90 -7.19 6.85
N THR A 126 8.96 -7.23 7.79
CA THR A 126 7.74 -6.42 7.78
C THR A 126 7.70 -5.58 9.05
N ALA A 127 7.91 -4.27 8.92
CA ALA A 127 7.89 -3.33 10.03
C ALA A 127 6.49 -2.73 10.19
N LYS A 128 5.99 -2.67 11.42
CA LYS A 128 4.72 -2.03 11.77
C LYS A 128 5.00 -0.63 12.29
N LEU A 129 4.59 0.37 11.51
CA LEU A 129 4.69 1.78 11.83
C LEU A 129 3.34 2.34 12.20
N LYS A 130 3.31 3.23 13.19
CA LYS A 130 2.21 4.14 13.45
C LYS A 130 2.65 5.54 13.09
N VAL A 131 1.93 6.17 12.17
CA VAL A 131 2.28 7.48 11.62
C VAL A 131 1.18 8.46 11.99
N LYS A 132 1.56 9.55 12.64
CA LYS A 132 0.65 10.61 13.06
C LYS A 132 0.96 11.89 12.28
N ASN A 133 -0.03 12.34 11.54
CA ASN A 133 0.02 13.55 10.72
C ASN A 133 -0.42 14.74 11.57
N ALA A 134 0.51 15.61 11.94
CA ALA A 134 0.23 16.89 12.58
C ALA A 134 0.35 18.08 11.61
N SER A 135 0.51 17.81 10.31
CA SER A 135 0.57 18.83 9.26
C SER A 135 -0.82 19.29 8.84
N GLU A 136 -0.87 20.28 7.95
CA GLU A 136 -2.12 20.82 7.39
C GLU A 136 -2.60 20.08 6.15
N GLN A 137 -1.76 19.18 5.59
CA GLN A 137 -2.00 18.45 4.35
C GLN A 137 -2.15 16.96 4.61
N ALA A 138 -2.87 16.23 3.73
CA ALA A 138 -2.93 14.78 3.83
C ALA A 138 -1.58 14.13 3.46
N ILE A 139 -1.32 12.94 4.00
CA ILE A 139 -0.10 12.17 3.73
C ILE A 139 -0.46 10.88 2.98
N PRO A 140 -0.12 10.74 1.68
CA PRO A 140 -0.23 9.47 0.97
C PRO A 140 0.83 8.49 1.44
N LEU A 141 0.43 7.51 2.24
CA LEU A 141 1.34 6.51 2.81
C LEU A 141 1.92 5.55 1.76
N SER A 142 1.37 5.52 0.54
CA SER A 142 1.95 4.77 -0.59
C SER A 142 3.31 5.30 -1.02
N GLU A 143 3.64 6.54 -0.64
CA GLU A 143 4.87 7.24 -1.05
C GLU A 143 5.94 7.26 0.05
N LEU A 144 5.63 6.71 1.23
CA LEU A 144 6.59 6.59 2.32
C LEU A 144 7.79 5.74 1.86
N GLY A 145 8.96 6.36 1.89
CA GLY A 145 10.23 5.73 1.53
C GLY A 145 10.98 5.30 2.78
N ALA A 146 11.38 4.03 2.82
CA ALA A 146 12.13 3.48 3.93
C ALA A 146 13.24 2.55 3.46
N PHE A 147 14.31 2.48 4.24
CA PHE A 147 15.40 1.55 4.07
C PHE A 147 15.54 0.67 5.31
N LEU A 148 15.77 -0.62 5.08
CA LEU A 148 16.33 -1.51 6.07
C LEU A 148 17.84 -1.59 5.83
N GLU A 149 18.63 -1.18 6.81
CA GLU A 149 20.07 -0.96 6.66
C GLU A 149 20.88 -1.86 7.58
N THR A 150 22.07 -2.20 7.10
CA THR A 150 23.13 -2.87 7.85
C THR A 150 24.41 -2.05 7.73
N SER A 151 25.48 -2.54 8.34
CA SER A 151 26.81 -1.93 8.15
C SER A 151 27.34 -2.03 6.71
N THR A 152 26.78 -2.94 5.88
CA THR A 152 27.32 -3.26 4.56
C THR A 152 26.38 -2.99 3.40
N TYR A 153 25.06 -2.98 3.61
CA TYR A 153 24.09 -2.72 2.57
C TYR A 153 22.81 -2.06 3.09
N ARG A 154 21.97 -1.60 2.16
CA ARG A 154 20.63 -1.07 2.44
C ARG A 154 19.64 -1.62 1.44
N ILE A 155 18.42 -1.89 1.90
CA ILE A 155 17.32 -2.42 1.10
C ILE A 155 16.19 -1.40 1.12
N LEU A 156 15.77 -0.92 -0.06
CA LEU A 156 14.58 -0.08 -0.18
C LEU A 156 13.32 -0.93 0.05
N ASN A 157 12.31 -0.35 0.70
CA ASN A 157 11.03 -1.01 0.89
C ASN A 157 10.30 -1.26 -0.45
N HIS A 158 9.48 -2.29 -0.47
CA HIS A 158 8.73 -2.73 -1.63
C HIS A 158 7.27 -2.33 -1.47
N ASN A 159 6.93 -1.08 -1.81
CA ASN A 159 5.56 -0.53 -1.70
C ASN A 159 4.47 -1.44 -2.29
N ILE A 160 4.78 -2.15 -3.39
CA ILE A 160 3.84 -3.07 -4.05
C ILE A 160 3.46 -4.29 -3.20
N LEU A 161 4.26 -4.63 -2.17
CA LEU A 161 4.04 -5.77 -1.28
C LEU A 161 3.38 -5.36 0.04
N GLU A 162 3.23 -4.06 0.29
CA GLU A 162 2.72 -3.52 1.54
C GLU A 162 1.18 -3.55 1.57
N ALA A 163 0.60 -3.73 2.76
CA ALA A 163 -0.85 -3.67 2.93
C ALA A 163 -1.39 -2.27 2.58
N ASP A 164 -2.68 -2.20 2.18
CA ASP A 164 -3.31 -0.98 1.65
C ASP A 164 -2.95 0.26 2.48
N THR A 165 -2.20 1.14 1.85
CA THR A 165 -1.42 2.16 2.55
C THR A 165 -2.26 3.41 2.81
N GLY A 166 -3.23 3.70 1.96
CA GLY A 166 -4.18 4.81 2.13
C GLY A 166 -3.52 6.18 2.30
N GLU A 167 -4.30 7.11 2.82
CA GLU A 167 -3.88 8.48 3.16
C GLU A 167 -4.15 8.74 4.64
N ILE A 168 -3.38 9.67 5.23
CA ILE A 168 -3.60 10.16 6.59
C ILE A 168 -4.05 11.61 6.54
N ASP A 169 -5.32 11.85 6.86
CA ASP A 169 -5.84 13.22 6.98
C ASP A 169 -5.10 14.03 8.08
N PRO A 170 -5.10 15.37 8.00
CA PRO A 170 -4.60 16.26 9.04
C PRO A 170 -5.13 15.90 10.45
N GLY A 171 -4.21 15.81 11.42
CA GLY A 171 -4.50 15.48 12.81
C GLY A 171 -4.85 14.01 13.07
N LYS A 172 -4.77 13.14 12.06
CA LYS A 172 -5.07 11.71 12.20
C LYS A 172 -3.81 10.86 12.37
N THR A 173 -4.05 9.60 12.68
CA THR A 173 -3.01 8.58 12.84
C THR A 173 -3.44 7.34 12.10
N ALA A 174 -2.51 6.73 11.38
CA ALA A 174 -2.72 5.47 10.67
C ALA A 174 -1.59 4.49 10.96
N THR A 175 -1.85 3.22 10.70
CA THR A 175 -0.85 2.16 10.73
C THR A 175 -0.36 1.88 9.31
N LYS A 176 0.95 1.77 9.15
CA LYS A 176 1.63 1.43 7.90
C LYS A 176 2.48 0.17 8.13
N TYR A 177 2.37 -0.80 7.22
CA TYR A 177 3.24 -1.96 7.19
C TYR A 177 4.25 -1.78 6.07
N VAL A 178 5.55 -1.77 6.39
CA VAL A 178 6.64 -1.56 5.43
C VAL A 178 7.35 -2.87 5.19
N VAL A 179 7.51 -3.27 3.92
CA VAL A 179 8.00 -4.61 3.55
C VAL A 179 9.35 -4.53 2.84
N PHE A 180 10.30 -5.33 3.30
CA PHE A 180 11.63 -5.49 2.68
C PHE A 180 11.86 -6.95 2.36
N LEU A 181 12.57 -7.22 1.26
CA LEU A 181 12.97 -8.57 0.87
C LEU A 181 14.48 -8.69 0.81
N MET A 182 15.02 -9.80 1.31
CA MET A 182 16.47 -10.09 1.29
C MET A 182 16.75 -11.58 1.14
N ASP A 183 17.97 -11.91 0.71
CA ASP A 183 18.47 -13.29 0.77
C ASP A 183 18.63 -13.74 2.23
N GLN A 184 18.16 -14.94 2.56
CA GLN A 184 18.29 -15.52 3.90
C GLN A 184 19.75 -15.65 4.35
N LYS A 185 20.67 -15.82 3.39
CA LYS A 185 22.10 -15.86 3.66
C LYS A 185 22.59 -14.54 4.25
N ASP A 186 22.07 -13.40 3.78
CA ASP A 186 22.50 -12.09 4.25
C ASP A 186 21.79 -11.73 5.55
N PHE A 187 20.52 -12.10 5.71
CA PHE A 187 19.83 -12.06 7.02
C PHE A 187 20.63 -12.75 8.14
N LYS A 188 21.19 -13.93 7.86
CA LYS A 188 21.93 -14.74 8.86
C LYS A 188 23.34 -14.22 9.20
N LYS A 189 23.88 -13.29 8.43
CA LYS A 189 25.23 -12.74 8.66
C LYS A 189 25.21 -11.46 9.50
N GLU A 190 24.05 -10.83 9.59
CA GLU A 190 23.89 -9.52 10.19
C GLU A 190 23.35 -9.73 11.60
N ASP A 191 24.03 -9.16 12.58
CA ASP A 191 23.62 -9.25 13.99
C ASP A 191 22.55 -8.22 14.34
N THR A 192 22.48 -7.13 13.57
CA THR A 192 21.61 -5.98 13.85
C THR A 192 21.21 -5.29 12.55
N PHE A 193 20.00 -4.74 12.52
CA PHE A 193 19.50 -3.89 11.45
C PHE A 193 19.13 -2.51 12.00
N SER A 194 19.04 -1.51 11.14
CA SER A 194 18.33 -0.27 11.43
C SER A 194 17.26 -0.01 10.39
N LEU A 195 16.14 0.58 10.82
CA LEU A 195 15.09 1.06 9.92
C LEU A 195 15.25 2.57 9.77
N ARG A 196 15.47 3.03 8.54
CA ARG A 196 15.61 4.45 8.20
C ARG A 196 14.45 4.89 7.32
N ILE A 197 13.62 5.80 7.82
CA ILE A 197 12.58 6.46 7.02
C ILE A 197 13.22 7.67 6.35
N SER A 198 13.25 7.66 5.01
CA SER A 198 14.00 8.65 4.22
C SER A 198 13.14 9.66 3.49
N SER A 199 11.84 9.41 3.34
CA SER A 199 10.90 10.38 2.77
C SER A 199 9.49 10.13 3.26
N VAL A 200 8.79 11.21 3.59
CA VAL A 200 7.35 11.21 3.82
C VAL A 200 6.78 12.44 3.13
N LEU A 201 6.16 12.24 1.98
CA LEU A 201 5.59 13.32 1.18
C LEU A 201 4.16 13.62 1.65
N ASP A 202 3.78 14.88 1.62
CA ASP A 202 2.37 15.27 1.66
C ASP A 202 1.73 15.23 0.26
N GLU A 203 0.42 15.50 0.17
CA GLU A 203 -0.32 15.53 -1.11
C GLU A 203 0.17 16.60 -2.09
N GLU A 204 1.00 17.56 -1.64
CA GLU A 204 1.65 18.57 -2.47
C GLU A 204 3.08 18.16 -2.89
N GLU A 205 3.44 16.88 -2.68
CA GLU A 205 4.76 16.28 -2.94
C GLU A 205 5.91 16.92 -2.13
N LYS A 206 5.59 17.62 -1.05
CA LYS A 206 6.59 18.20 -0.17
C LYS A 206 7.04 17.17 0.86
N ASP A 207 8.35 16.96 0.97
CA ASP A 207 8.90 16.10 2.01
C ASP A 207 8.75 16.77 3.39
N LEU A 208 8.10 16.04 4.29
CA LEU A 208 7.89 16.44 5.68
C LEU A 208 9.10 16.14 6.56
N LEU A 209 10.11 15.44 6.04
CA LEU A 209 11.35 15.14 6.75
C LEU A 209 12.45 16.17 6.42
N ALA A 210 12.92 16.89 7.43
CA ALA A 210 14.14 17.70 7.33
C ALA A 210 15.43 16.85 7.41
N ALA A 211 15.33 15.67 8.01
CA ALA A 211 16.35 14.65 8.11
C ALA A 211 15.68 13.27 8.27
N ASP A 212 16.40 12.21 7.92
CA ASP A 212 15.89 10.85 8.06
C ASP A 212 15.55 10.50 9.52
N LEU A 213 14.51 9.70 9.70
CA LEU A 213 14.18 9.11 11.01
C LEU A 213 14.79 7.70 11.08
N THR A 214 15.63 7.44 12.08
CA THR A 214 16.28 6.14 12.25
C THR A 214 15.83 5.45 13.53
N PHE A 215 15.56 4.16 13.42
CA PHE A 215 15.21 3.25 14.51
C PHE A 215 16.21 2.11 14.55
N ASP A 216 16.78 1.86 15.73
CA ASP A 216 17.68 0.73 15.93
C ASP A 216 16.86 -0.53 16.23
N LEU A 217 17.08 -1.59 15.45
CA LEU A 217 16.40 -2.86 15.63
C LEU A 217 17.25 -3.78 16.52
N PRO A 218 16.64 -4.42 17.54
CA PRO A 218 17.30 -5.47 18.28
C PRO A 218 17.81 -6.59 17.37
N ALA A 219 18.81 -7.32 17.86
CA ALA A 219 19.35 -8.47 17.18
C ALA A 219 18.25 -9.51 16.86
N ASN A 220 18.35 -10.10 15.68
CA ASN A 220 17.40 -11.03 15.08
C ASN A 220 17.55 -12.49 15.54
#